data_AF-A0A0R3T6N3-F1
#
_entry.id   AF-A0A0R3T6N3-F1
#
_cell.length_a   1.000
_cell.length_b   1.000
_cell.length_c   1.000
_cell.angle_alpha   90.00
_cell.angle_beta   90.00
_cell.angle_gamma   90.00
#
_symmetry.space_group_name_H-M   'P 1'
#
loop_
_entity.id
_entity.type
_entity.pdbx_description
1 polymer ?
#
loop_
_entity_poly.entity_id
_entity_poly.type
_entity_poly.pdbx_seq_one_letter_code
_entity_poly.pdbx_strand_id
1 'polypeptide(L)'
;MVATFEYLNEAMATALHEVLISGGPALEFTSNNSGTVSFCRVDWSVIEDKQNSCGFLQSFIFNLSSNGSQSDFIIRTSNTTSDVYAFFGDSRESPKSELLSLSIYSMHGLNFSDEASKFRIKLKKRLSESNNSINDEEQLYLPDPLVAIDGSLIHQSLIMHAFEVDDSDNSDFVFQLEPNEISSCPQYLVIARFVIPPNLRQLDDFGQFFWTMLPTSISKCNSSKWGEEGLLDYALYIQSSELTNLKSDAIRRTRHMRLKASEINRLYIGYRELTVEEQDLYNEINPPPIPYRFTNQINTTARVFVSQPSCVYLHSRDDHWQTNGCQVNCSLRVVN
;
A
#
# COMPACT_ATOMS: atom_id res chain seq x y z
N MET A 1 24.30 14.03 -2.54
CA MET A 1 24.44 13.31 -1.25
C MET A 1 24.13 11.81 -1.40
N VAL A 2 23.14 11.44 -2.23
CA VAL A 2 22.77 10.04 -2.54
C VAL A 2 23.94 9.24 -3.13
N ALA A 3 24.57 9.72 -4.21
CA ALA A 3 25.68 9.02 -4.88
C ALA A 3 26.87 8.69 -3.94
N THR A 4 27.23 9.59 -3.03
CA THR A 4 28.31 9.36 -2.04
C THR A 4 28.01 8.24 -1.04
N PHE A 5 26.74 8.03 -0.69
CA PHE A 5 26.34 6.96 0.21
C PHE A 5 26.31 5.61 -0.52
N GLU A 6 25.92 5.60 -1.80
CA GLU A 6 25.97 4.41 -2.65
C GLU A 6 27.40 3.87 -2.84
N TYR A 7 28.37 4.74 -3.11
CA TYR A 7 29.78 4.33 -3.22
C TYR A 7 30.32 3.68 -1.94
N LEU A 8 29.91 4.19 -0.78
CA LEU A 8 30.33 3.62 0.51
C LEU A 8 29.69 2.24 0.72
N ASN A 9 28.41 2.10 0.38
CA ASN A 9 27.72 0.80 0.47
C ASN A 9 28.28 -0.22 -0.52
N GLU A 10 28.64 0.20 -1.74
CA GLU A 10 29.29 -0.65 -2.73
C GLU A 10 30.65 -1.14 -2.23
N ALA A 11 31.51 -0.23 -1.76
CA ALA A 11 32.81 -0.58 -1.20
C ALA A 11 32.69 -1.53 0.01
N MET A 12 31.70 -1.30 0.88
CA MET A 12 31.41 -2.17 2.03
C MET A 12 30.91 -3.55 1.58
N ALA A 13 30.03 -3.62 0.58
CA ALA A 13 29.55 -4.87 0.03
C ALA A 13 30.69 -5.68 -0.61
N THR A 14 31.61 -5.04 -1.32
CA THR A 14 32.82 -5.69 -1.86
C THR A 14 33.69 -6.26 -0.75
N ALA A 15 33.96 -5.50 0.31
CA ALA A 15 34.75 -5.98 1.44
C ALA A 15 34.07 -7.16 2.17
N LEU A 16 32.75 -7.09 2.34
CA LEU A 16 31.98 -8.14 3.01
C LEU A 16 31.83 -9.40 2.17
N HIS A 17 31.98 -9.32 0.85
CA HIS A 17 31.92 -10.50 -0.01
C HIS A 17 32.97 -11.55 0.39
N GLU A 18 34.17 -11.14 0.75
CA GLU A 18 35.25 -12.06 1.15
C GLU A 18 35.06 -12.64 2.56
N VAL A 19 34.30 -11.94 3.42
CA VAL A 19 34.17 -12.26 4.84
C VAL A 19 32.91 -13.08 5.13
N LEU A 20 31.83 -12.82 4.40
CA LEU A 20 30.55 -13.51 4.59
C LEU A 20 30.55 -14.87 3.91
N ILE A 21 29.95 -15.84 4.59
CA ILE A 21 29.76 -17.21 4.09
C ILE A 21 28.43 -17.27 3.35
N SER A 22 28.42 -17.89 2.16
CA SER A 22 27.20 -18.05 1.37
C SER A 22 26.16 -18.90 2.10
N GLY A 23 24.94 -18.40 2.25
CA GLY A 23 23.88 -19.01 3.05
C GLY A 23 24.11 -18.97 4.57
N GLY A 24 25.15 -18.24 5.02
CA GLY A 24 25.46 -18.05 6.44
C GLY A 24 24.57 -17.00 7.13
N PRO A 25 24.75 -16.80 8.45
CA PRO A 25 23.99 -15.81 9.20
C PRO A 25 24.29 -14.39 8.71
N ALA A 26 23.30 -13.51 8.86
CA ALA A 26 23.44 -12.10 8.50
C ALA A 26 24.42 -11.38 9.43
N LEU A 27 25.23 -10.49 8.86
CA LEU A 27 25.95 -9.48 9.64
C LEU A 27 25.02 -8.29 9.85
N GLU A 28 24.56 -8.10 11.07
CA GLU A 28 23.55 -7.10 11.42
C GLU A 28 24.10 -6.01 12.34
N PHE A 29 23.79 -4.76 12.00
CA PHE A 29 24.11 -3.58 12.77
C PHE A 29 22.81 -2.87 13.12
N THR A 30 22.49 -2.78 14.41
CA THR A 30 21.32 -2.06 14.92
C THR A 30 21.77 -0.81 15.66
N SER A 31 21.19 0.33 15.27
CA SER A 31 21.38 1.62 15.92
C SER A 31 20.05 2.10 16.50
N ASN A 32 20.07 2.52 17.76
CA ASN A 32 18.89 3.00 18.47
C ASN A 32 18.23 4.21 17.80
N ASN A 33 18.97 4.97 16.99
CA ASN A 33 18.51 6.24 16.42
C ASN A 33 18.35 6.21 14.90
N SER A 34 18.96 5.23 14.21
CA SER A 34 19.02 5.20 12.75
C SER A 34 18.52 3.89 12.14
N GLY A 35 18.09 2.93 12.97
CA GLY A 35 17.51 1.66 12.53
C GLY A 35 18.54 0.54 12.35
N THR A 36 18.16 -0.48 11.58
CA THR A 36 18.92 -1.75 11.42
C THR A 36 19.38 -1.92 9.98
N VAL A 37 20.63 -2.33 9.79
CA VAL A 37 21.22 -2.71 8.50
C VAL A 37 21.77 -4.12 8.61
N SER A 38 21.44 -4.99 7.66
CA SER A 38 21.90 -6.39 7.62
C SER A 38 22.51 -6.73 6.27
N PHE A 39 23.60 -7.51 6.27
CA PHE A 39 24.28 -7.99 5.07
C PHE A 39 24.32 -9.52 5.04
N CYS A 40 23.98 -10.10 3.89
CA CYS A 40 23.99 -11.56 3.68
C CYS A 40 24.62 -11.91 2.34
N ARG A 41 25.43 -12.98 2.32
CA ARG A 41 25.92 -13.57 1.07
C ARG A 41 24.99 -14.71 0.66
N VAL A 42 24.50 -14.67 -0.58
CA VAL A 42 23.56 -15.66 -1.11
C VAL A 42 24.09 -16.24 -2.41
N ASP A 43 24.04 -17.56 -2.52
CA ASP A 43 24.41 -18.33 -3.71
C ASP A 43 23.25 -18.31 -4.71
N TRP A 44 23.58 -18.04 -5.98
CA TRP A 44 22.63 -18.05 -7.09
C TRP A 44 21.81 -19.34 -7.21
N SER A 45 22.43 -20.50 -6.96
CA SER A 45 21.79 -21.83 -7.05
C SER A 45 20.65 -22.04 -6.04
N VAL A 46 20.53 -21.13 -5.07
CA VAL A 46 19.51 -21.16 -4.01
C VAL A 46 18.36 -20.17 -4.30
N ILE A 47 18.46 -19.32 -5.33
CA ILE A 47 17.55 -18.18 -5.51
C ILE A 47 16.26 -18.52 -6.29
N GLU A 48 16.23 -19.58 -7.11
CA GLU A 48 15.01 -19.97 -7.84
C GLU A 48 13.86 -20.35 -6.87
N ASP A 49 12.89 -19.44 -6.75
CA ASP A 49 11.62 -19.58 -6.02
C ASP A 49 11.70 -19.96 -4.53
N LYS A 50 12.89 -19.90 -3.91
CA LYS A 50 13.03 -20.14 -2.46
C LYS A 50 12.89 -18.85 -1.67
N GLN A 51 12.18 -18.96 -0.56
CA GLN A 51 12.08 -17.91 0.45
C GLN A 51 13.44 -17.74 1.12
N ASN A 52 14.08 -16.61 0.86
CA ASN A 52 15.34 -16.23 1.47
C ASN A 52 15.09 -15.27 2.64
N SER A 53 16.02 -15.23 3.59
CA SER A 53 15.97 -14.32 4.74
C SER A 53 17.31 -13.61 4.90
N CYS A 54 17.29 -12.37 5.36
CA CYS A 54 18.49 -11.61 5.63
C CYS A 54 18.29 -10.64 6.79
N GLY A 55 18.85 -11.01 7.95
CA GLY A 55 18.70 -10.27 9.20
C GLY A 55 17.24 -10.16 9.62
N PHE A 56 16.81 -8.95 9.97
CA PHE A 56 15.41 -8.64 10.30
C PHE A 56 14.41 -8.92 9.17
N LEU A 57 14.85 -9.01 7.91
CA LEU A 57 13.96 -9.27 6.78
C LEU A 57 13.73 -10.79 6.63
N GLN A 58 12.60 -11.24 7.20
CA GLN A 58 12.28 -12.67 7.36
C GLN A 58 11.94 -13.39 6.05
N SER A 59 11.52 -12.67 5.02
CA SER A 59 11.15 -13.28 3.74
C SER A 59 11.31 -12.32 2.58
N PHE A 60 12.09 -12.74 1.58
CA PHE A 60 12.10 -12.14 0.25
C PHE A 60 12.28 -13.24 -0.79
N ILE A 61 11.79 -12.97 -2.01
CA ILE A 61 11.94 -13.86 -3.16
C ILE A 61 12.44 -13.00 -4.30
N PHE A 62 13.49 -13.46 -4.98
CA PHE A 62 13.97 -12.90 -6.24
C PHE A 62 13.93 -13.98 -7.29
N ASN A 63 13.51 -13.61 -8.49
CA ASN A 63 13.71 -14.44 -9.66
C ASN A 63 14.56 -13.62 -10.63
N LEU A 64 15.83 -13.98 -10.74
CA LEU A 64 16.77 -13.35 -11.67
C LEU A 64 17.11 -14.43 -12.70
N SER A 65 16.65 -14.27 -13.94
CA SER A 65 17.08 -15.14 -15.03
C SER A 65 18.44 -14.64 -15.52
N SER A 66 19.47 -15.47 -15.39
CA SER A 66 20.76 -15.19 -16.03
C SER A 66 21.28 -16.46 -16.70
N ASN A 67 21.78 -16.28 -17.92
CA ASN A 67 22.33 -17.35 -18.76
C ASN A 67 23.84 -17.55 -18.53
N GLY A 68 24.35 -17.23 -17.33
CA GLY A 68 25.79 -17.18 -17.06
C GLY A 68 26.18 -17.55 -15.63
N SER A 69 27.41 -18.05 -15.52
CA SER A 69 28.10 -18.64 -14.35
C SER A 69 27.68 -18.16 -12.95
N GLN A 70 27.57 -19.15 -12.05
CA GLN A 70 27.48 -19.03 -10.57
C GLN A 70 28.24 -17.80 -10.06
N SER A 71 27.51 -16.74 -9.72
CA SER A 71 28.03 -15.60 -8.96
C SER A 71 27.29 -15.55 -7.64
N ASP A 72 28.03 -15.39 -6.55
CA ASP A 72 27.45 -15.10 -5.24
C ASP A 72 27.11 -13.61 -5.16
N PHE A 73 25.98 -13.29 -4.55
CA PHE A 73 25.52 -11.91 -4.37
C PHE A 73 25.61 -11.50 -2.91
N ILE A 74 25.80 -10.19 -2.70
CA ILE A 74 25.63 -9.58 -1.38
C ILE A 74 24.30 -8.85 -1.36
N ILE A 75 23.45 -9.25 -0.43
CA ILE A 75 22.16 -8.61 -0.17
C ILE A 75 22.33 -7.74 1.06
N ARG A 76 21.97 -6.47 0.91
CA ARG A 76 21.87 -5.51 2.01
C ARG A 76 20.40 -5.19 2.24
N THR A 77 19.92 -5.42 3.45
CA THR A 77 18.61 -4.98 3.91
C THR A 77 18.79 -3.86 4.92
N SER A 78 17.92 -2.84 4.91
CA SER A 78 17.89 -1.88 6.00
C SER A 78 16.48 -1.41 6.32
N ASN A 79 16.23 -1.17 7.60
CA ASN A 79 15.03 -0.52 8.12
C ASN A 79 15.48 0.73 8.86
N THR A 80 15.06 1.90 8.40
CA THR A 80 15.47 3.19 8.96
C THR A 80 14.25 4.03 9.30
N THR A 81 14.29 4.71 10.45
CA THR A 81 13.21 5.56 10.97
C THR A 81 13.17 6.95 10.34
N SER A 82 14.16 7.25 9.49
CA SER A 82 14.31 8.49 8.74
C SER A 82 14.50 8.15 7.27
N ASP A 83 13.83 8.88 6.38
CA ASP A 83 14.00 8.72 4.94
C ASP A 83 15.45 9.07 4.53
N VAL A 84 16.29 8.05 4.35
CA VAL A 84 17.68 8.20 3.89
C VAL A 84 17.72 8.68 2.44
N TYR A 85 16.61 8.54 1.72
CA TYR A 85 16.46 8.87 0.31
C TYR A 85 15.22 9.75 0.12
N ALA A 86 15.14 10.89 0.83
CA ALA A 86 14.05 11.87 0.75
C ALA A 86 13.45 11.94 -0.67
N PHE A 87 12.40 11.14 -0.89
CA PHE A 87 11.92 10.79 -2.25
C PHE A 87 11.14 11.94 -2.87
N PHE A 88 10.60 12.78 -1.99
CA PHE A 88 9.93 14.01 -2.30
C PHE A 88 10.82 15.09 -1.69
N GLY A 89 11.49 15.90 -2.51
CA GLY A 89 12.24 17.07 -2.06
C GLY A 89 11.34 18.17 -1.49
N ASP A 90 10.27 17.79 -0.79
CA ASP A 90 9.23 18.66 -0.31
C ASP A 90 9.44 18.90 1.19
N SER A 91 9.55 20.18 1.55
CA SER A 91 9.80 20.69 2.91
C SER A 91 8.69 20.42 3.93
N ARG A 92 7.73 19.55 3.61
CA ARG A 92 6.62 19.19 4.49
C ARG A 92 7.06 18.02 5.36
N GLU A 93 6.61 18.01 6.62
CA GLU A 93 6.84 16.90 7.54
C GLU A 93 6.33 15.60 6.88
N SER A 94 7.23 14.83 6.28
CA SER A 94 6.92 13.49 5.80
C SER A 94 6.36 12.72 6.99
N PRO A 95 5.21 12.02 6.84
CA PRO A 95 4.74 11.12 7.89
C PRO A 95 5.90 10.23 8.31
N LYS A 96 6.11 10.00 9.62
CA LYS A 96 7.19 9.17 10.17
C LYS A 96 7.26 7.85 9.41
N SER A 97 8.07 7.80 8.35
CA SER A 97 8.08 6.71 7.40
C SER A 97 9.20 5.77 7.81
N GLU A 98 8.85 4.53 8.08
CA GLU A 98 9.84 3.47 8.19
C GLU A 98 10.26 3.11 6.76
N LEU A 99 11.46 3.51 6.38
CA LEU A 99 12.03 3.18 5.08
C LEU A 99 12.65 1.78 5.16
N LEU A 100 12.10 0.86 4.36
CA LEU A 100 12.68 -0.45 4.10
C LEU A 100 13.48 -0.39 2.80
N SER A 101 14.80 -0.56 2.86
CA SER A 101 15.66 -0.61 1.68
C SER A 101 16.16 -2.04 1.44
N LEU A 102 16.29 -2.38 0.17
CA LEU A 102 16.93 -3.61 -0.27
C LEU A 102 17.90 -3.26 -1.41
N SER A 103 19.14 -3.71 -1.28
CA SER A 103 20.18 -3.52 -2.30
C SER A 103 20.85 -4.86 -2.60
N ILE A 104 21.13 -5.12 -3.87
CA ILE A 104 21.78 -6.35 -4.34
C ILE A 104 23.07 -5.94 -5.04
N TYR A 105 24.19 -6.47 -4.57
CA TYR A 105 25.52 -6.22 -5.11
C TYR A 105 26.05 -7.50 -5.74
N SER A 106 26.52 -7.38 -6.99
CA SER A 106 27.19 -8.45 -7.72
C SER A 106 28.64 -8.08 -7.98
N MET A 107 29.56 -9.00 -7.70
CA MET A 107 31.00 -8.80 -7.96
C MET A 107 31.35 -8.92 -9.46
N HIS A 108 30.50 -9.63 -10.22
CA HIS A 108 30.57 -9.67 -11.67
C HIS A 108 29.39 -8.87 -12.20
N GLY A 109 29.65 -7.84 -13.00
CA GLY A 109 28.59 -6.99 -13.55
C GLY A 109 27.47 -7.86 -14.10
N LEU A 110 26.27 -7.71 -13.53
CA LEU A 110 25.10 -8.39 -14.03
C LEU A 110 24.80 -7.80 -15.40
N ASN A 111 25.09 -8.56 -16.46
CA ASN A 111 24.79 -8.12 -17.79
C ASN A 111 23.29 -8.34 -18.03
N PHE A 112 22.49 -7.33 -17.68
CA PHE A 112 21.07 -7.26 -18.01
C PHE A 112 20.91 -6.96 -19.51
N SER A 113 21.50 -7.78 -20.38
CA SER A 113 21.27 -7.68 -21.81
C SER A 113 20.06 -8.55 -22.19
N ASP A 114 19.11 -7.89 -22.84
CA ASP A 114 17.85 -8.35 -23.42
C ASP A 114 16.62 -8.38 -22.50
N GLU A 115 15.51 -7.94 -23.10
CA GLU A 115 14.12 -7.79 -22.63
C GLU A 115 13.52 -9.00 -21.86
N ALA A 116 14.28 -10.07 -21.69
CA ALA A 116 13.89 -11.35 -21.11
C ALA A 116 14.10 -11.49 -19.59
N SER A 117 14.81 -10.56 -18.93
CA SER A 117 15.15 -10.68 -17.50
C SER A 117 14.37 -9.69 -16.62
N LYS A 118 13.04 -9.84 -16.59
CA LYS A 118 12.19 -9.19 -15.57
C LYS A 118 12.41 -9.89 -14.23
N PHE A 119 12.89 -9.18 -13.21
CA PHE A 119 12.95 -9.70 -11.85
C PHE A 119 11.78 -9.19 -11.01
N ARG A 120 11.26 -10.05 -10.14
CA ARG A 120 10.19 -9.71 -9.20
C ARG A 120 10.76 -9.69 -7.79
N ILE A 121 10.47 -8.61 -7.06
CA ILE A 121 10.77 -8.48 -5.63
C ILE A 121 9.45 -8.54 -4.88
N LYS A 122 9.32 -9.46 -3.92
CA LYS A 122 8.19 -9.49 -2.99
C LYS A 122 8.65 -9.09 -1.60
N LEU A 123 8.25 -7.91 -1.17
CA LEU A 123 8.44 -7.44 0.21
C LEU A 123 7.16 -7.71 1.00
N LYS A 124 7.31 -8.37 2.15
CA LYS A 124 6.23 -8.53 3.13
C LYS A 124 6.66 -7.85 4.42
N LYS A 125 5.89 -6.86 4.86
CA LYS A 125 6.03 -6.29 6.21
C LYS A 125 4.93 -6.87 7.06
N ARG A 126 5.30 -7.57 8.12
CA ARG A 126 4.37 -7.89 9.20
C ARG A 126 4.11 -6.57 9.91
N LEU A 127 2.87 -6.09 9.93
CA LEU A 127 2.52 -5.04 10.89
C LEU A 127 2.79 -5.66 12.26
N SER A 128 3.87 -5.22 12.90
CA SER A 128 3.98 -5.45 14.34
C SER A 128 2.77 -4.75 14.94
N GLU A 129 1.99 -5.46 15.76
CA GLU A 129 1.04 -4.86 16.69
C GLU A 129 1.76 -3.64 17.26
N SER A 130 1.32 -2.45 16.85
CA SER A 130 2.00 -1.25 17.27
C SER A 130 1.88 -1.24 18.79
N ASN A 131 3.02 -1.35 19.49
CA ASN A 131 3.11 -1.05 20.92
C ASN A 131 2.85 0.45 21.21
N ASN A 132 2.14 1.15 20.32
CA ASN A 132 1.35 2.30 20.71
C ASN A 132 0.14 1.75 21.43
N SER A 133 0.28 1.60 22.74
CA SER A 133 -0.81 1.60 23.70
C SER A 133 -1.58 2.93 23.60
N ILE A 134 -2.29 3.13 22.49
CA ILE A 134 -3.49 3.95 22.50
C ILE A 134 -4.53 2.95 22.99
N ASN A 135 -4.88 3.04 24.28
CA ASN A 135 -5.82 2.16 24.97
C ASN A 135 -6.78 1.44 24.00
N ASP A 136 -6.60 0.12 23.86
CA ASP A 136 -7.45 -0.78 23.06
C ASP A 136 -8.92 -0.86 23.54
N GLU A 137 -9.37 0.09 24.37
CA GLU A 137 -10.71 0.14 24.95
C GLU A 137 -11.56 1.33 24.48
N GLU A 138 -11.05 2.27 23.69
CA GLU A 138 -11.96 3.17 22.96
C GLU A 138 -12.51 2.42 21.76
N GLN A 139 -13.51 1.56 22.01
CA GLN A 139 -14.52 1.28 21.00
C GLN A 139 -14.96 2.63 20.46
N LEU A 140 -14.60 2.90 19.20
CA LEU A 140 -14.99 4.12 18.48
C LEU A 140 -16.50 4.04 18.24
N TYR A 141 -17.27 4.31 19.30
CA TYR A 141 -18.70 4.47 19.19
C TYR A 141 -18.95 5.70 18.33
N LEU A 142 -19.68 5.49 17.23
CA LEU A 142 -20.17 6.61 16.44
C LEU A 142 -21.07 7.48 17.31
N PRO A 143 -21.02 8.82 17.14
CA PRO A 143 -21.89 9.71 17.88
C PRO A 143 -23.37 9.36 17.63
N ASP A 144 -24.21 9.71 18.60
CA ASP A 144 -25.66 9.56 18.47
C ASP A 144 -26.19 10.18 17.16
N PRO A 145 -27.28 9.65 16.57
CA PRO A 145 -27.86 10.19 15.35
C PRO A 145 -28.07 11.69 15.47
N LEU A 146 -27.55 12.45 14.51
CA LEU A 146 -27.83 13.87 14.45
C LEU A 146 -29.29 14.09 14.09
N VAL A 147 -29.97 14.97 14.82
CA VAL A 147 -31.36 15.37 14.55
C VAL A 147 -31.33 16.76 13.90
N ALA A 148 -31.97 16.90 12.74
CA ALA A 148 -32.11 18.16 12.05
C ALA A 148 -33.05 19.11 12.82
N ILE A 149 -33.06 20.39 12.44
CA ILE A 149 -33.86 21.44 13.10
C ILE A 149 -35.37 21.11 13.05
N ASP A 150 -35.80 20.37 12.03
CA ASP A 150 -37.19 19.93 11.84
C ASP A 150 -37.55 18.63 12.60
N GLY A 151 -36.63 18.08 13.41
CA GLY A 151 -36.82 16.83 14.15
C GLY A 151 -36.57 15.56 13.34
N SER A 152 -36.17 15.67 12.07
CA SER A 152 -35.82 14.51 11.25
C SER A 152 -34.42 13.98 11.57
N LEU A 153 -34.22 12.66 11.44
CA LEU A 153 -32.91 12.03 11.65
C LEU A 153 -32.01 12.27 10.44
N ILE A 154 -30.78 12.73 10.68
CA ILE A 154 -29.74 12.87 9.67
C ILE A 154 -29.01 11.53 9.56
N HIS A 155 -29.35 10.78 8.53
CA HIS A 155 -28.73 9.48 8.23
C HIS A 155 -27.29 9.61 7.69
N GLN A 156 -26.30 9.09 8.40
CA GLN A 156 -24.94 8.98 7.86
C GLN A 156 -24.85 7.74 6.95
N SER A 157 -24.70 7.95 5.64
CA SER A 157 -24.64 6.83 4.69
C SER A 157 -23.27 6.14 4.65
N LEU A 158 -22.20 6.86 4.97
CA LEU A 158 -20.81 6.36 4.96
C LEU A 158 -20.00 7.00 6.10
N ILE A 159 -19.06 6.25 6.68
CA ILE A 159 -17.94 6.78 7.46
C ILE A 159 -16.91 7.29 6.46
N MET A 160 -16.62 8.60 6.48
CA MET A 160 -15.80 9.27 5.47
C MET A 160 -14.39 9.59 5.99
N HIS A 161 -13.38 9.22 5.20
CA HIS A 161 -12.01 9.66 5.36
C HIS A 161 -11.58 10.54 4.19
N ALA A 162 -10.60 11.41 4.43
CA ALA A 162 -10.03 12.30 3.43
C ALA A 162 -8.50 12.17 3.45
N PHE A 163 -7.92 11.92 2.28
CA PHE A 163 -6.48 11.74 2.08
C PHE A 163 -5.97 12.75 1.05
N GLU A 164 -4.79 13.31 1.26
CA GLU A 164 -4.10 14.13 0.25
C GLU A 164 -3.27 13.19 -0.62
N VAL A 165 -3.51 13.20 -1.94
CA VAL A 165 -2.90 12.31 -2.93
C VAL A 165 -2.28 13.16 -4.04
N ASP A 166 -1.00 13.46 -3.87
CA ASP A 166 -0.28 14.39 -4.73
C ASP A 166 0.19 13.74 -6.05
N ASP A 167 0.73 12.52 -5.99
CA ASP A 167 1.30 11.81 -7.14
C ASP A 167 0.40 10.67 -7.66
N SER A 168 -0.78 11.04 -8.18
CA SER A 168 -1.75 10.06 -8.73
C SER A 168 -1.23 9.29 -9.94
N ASP A 169 -0.21 9.82 -10.61
CA ASP A 169 0.21 9.39 -11.94
C ASP A 169 1.25 8.27 -11.86
N ASN A 170 2.00 8.20 -10.75
CA ASN A 170 3.11 7.24 -10.58
C ASN A 170 2.94 6.31 -9.37
N SER A 171 1.85 6.42 -8.62
CA SER A 171 1.63 5.60 -7.43
C SER A 171 0.25 4.97 -7.39
N ASP A 172 0.22 3.74 -6.89
CA ASP A 172 -1.03 3.07 -6.57
C ASP A 172 -1.50 3.55 -5.20
N PHE A 173 -2.80 3.42 -4.93
CA PHE A 173 -3.38 3.76 -3.64
C PHE A 173 -4.03 2.52 -3.02
N VAL A 174 -3.68 2.23 -1.76
CA VAL A 174 -4.21 1.09 -1.01
C VAL A 174 -4.98 1.59 0.20
N PHE A 175 -6.23 1.20 0.29
CA PHE A 175 -7.11 1.44 1.43
C PHE A 175 -7.53 0.09 2.01
N GLN A 176 -7.16 -0.19 3.26
CA GLN A 176 -7.43 -1.47 3.90
C GLN A 176 -8.25 -1.26 5.18
N LEU A 177 -9.32 -2.05 5.29
CA LEU A 177 -10.14 -2.15 6.49
C LEU A 177 -9.65 -3.30 7.36
N GLU A 178 -9.59 -3.08 8.66
CA GLU A 178 -9.39 -4.09 9.68
C GLU A 178 -10.67 -4.12 10.55
N PRO A 179 -11.59 -5.06 10.25
CA PRO A 179 -12.81 -5.24 11.03
C PRO A 179 -12.51 -5.63 12.48
N ASN A 180 -13.34 -5.16 13.41
CA ASN A 180 -13.21 -5.54 14.83
C ASN A 180 -13.40 -7.04 15.04
N GLU A 181 -14.31 -7.66 14.29
CA GLU A 181 -14.58 -9.09 14.35
C GLU A 181 -14.51 -9.68 12.93
N ILE A 182 -13.31 -10.04 12.48
CA ILE A 182 -13.14 -10.62 11.15
C ILE A 182 -13.92 -11.94 11.05
N SER A 183 -13.99 -12.72 12.13
CA SER A 183 -14.68 -14.03 12.22
C SER A 183 -16.15 -14.02 11.79
N SER A 184 -16.83 -12.89 11.88
CA SER A 184 -18.23 -12.75 11.44
C SER A 184 -18.37 -12.55 9.92
N CYS A 185 -17.26 -12.43 9.19
CA CYS A 185 -17.22 -12.09 7.77
C CYS A 185 -18.06 -10.85 7.44
N PRO A 186 -17.76 -9.68 8.05
CA PRO A 186 -18.45 -8.46 7.68
C PRO A 186 -18.16 -8.13 6.21
N GLN A 187 -19.11 -7.50 5.54
CA GLN A 187 -18.93 -7.01 4.17
C GLN A 187 -19.16 -5.51 4.14
N TYR A 188 -18.30 -4.79 3.43
CA TYR A 188 -18.30 -3.33 3.39
C TYR A 188 -18.55 -2.82 1.98
N LEU A 189 -19.40 -1.81 1.86
CA LEU A 189 -19.46 -0.96 0.68
C LEU A 189 -18.42 0.15 0.85
N VAL A 190 -17.49 0.25 -0.09
CA VAL A 190 -16.44 1.27 -0.12
C VAL A 190 -16.61 2.13 -1.37
N ILE A 191 -16.56 3.45 -1.20
CA ILE A 191 -16.80 4.42 -2.27
C ILE A 191 -15.75 5.52 -2.22
N ALA A 192 -15.16 5.86 -3.36
CA ALA A 192 -14.09 6.83 -3.46
C ALA A 192 -14.36 7.91 -4.51
N ARG A 193 -14.04 9.17 -4.19
CA ARG A 193 -14.11 10.30 -5.14
C ARG A 193 -13.12 11.42 -4.78
N PHE A 194 -12.54 12.05 -5.81
CA PHE A 194 -11.69 13.23 -5.64
C PHE A 194 -12.50 14.52 -5.48
N VAL A 195 -11.90 15.52 -4.83
CA VAL A 195 -12.35 16.91 -4.70
C VAL A 195 -13.60 17.12 -3.84
N ILE A 196 -14.70 16.43 -4.15
CA ILE A 196 -15.97 16.51 -3.41
C ILE A 196 -16.32 15.11 -2.89
N PRO A 197 -16.69 14.95 -1.61
CA PRO A 197 -17.11 13.66 -1.05
C PRO A 197 -18.29 13.06 -1.83
N PRO A 198 -18.35 11.73 -2.04
CA PRO A 198 -19.48 11.10 -2.74
C PRO A 198 -20.80 11.32 -2.00
N ASN A 199 -21.87 11.63 -2.75
CA ASN A 199 -23.22 11.77 -2.20
C ASN A 199 -24.09 10.60 -2.66
N LEU A 200 -24.51 9.77 -1.70
CA LEU A 200 -25.36 8.61 -1.98
C LEU A 200 -26.86 8.92 -1.94
N ARG A 201 -27.27 10.11 -1.51
CA ARG A 201 -28.69 10.46 -1.40
C ARG A 201 -29.28 11.00 -2.69
N GLN A 202 -28.45 11.53 -3.57
CA GLN A 202 -28.87 12.10 -4.84
C GLN A 202 -27.74 12.03 -5.84
N LEU A 203 -28.10 11.94 -7.12
CA LEU A 203 -27.13 12.09 -8.19
C LEU A 203 -26.62 13.54 -8.19
N ASP A 204 -25.32 13.72 -8.37
CA ASP A 204 -24.69 15.02 -8.51
C ASP A 204 -23.80 15.06 -9.77
N ASP A 205 -23.43 16.28 -10.19
CA ASP A 205 -22.66 16.50 -11.41
C ASP A 205 -21.14 16.58 -11.16
N PHE A 206 -20.67 16.22 -9.95
CA PHE A 206 -19.27 16.43 -9.52
C PHE A 206 -18.31 15.31 -9.89
N GLY A 207 -18.82 14.28 -10.57
CA GLY A 207 -18.00 13.22 -11.15
C GLY A 207 -18.44 11.84 -10.73
N GLN A 208 -17.97 10.87 -11.52
CA GLN A 208 -18.14 9.47 -11.18
C GLN A 208 -17.37 9.19 -9.89
N PHE A 209 -17.96 8.37 -9.03
CA PHE A 209 -17.25 7.80 -7.90
C PHE A 209 -16.93 6.34 -8.22
N PHE A 210 -15.76 5.92 -7.77
CA PHE A 210 -15.40 4.51 -7.72
C PHE A 210 -16.16 3.87 -6.57
N TRP A 211 -16.56 2.60 -6.73
CA TRP A 211 -17.17 1.84 -5.65
C TRP A 211 -16.76 0.37 -5.73
N THR A 212 -16.71 -0.30 -4.58
CA THR A 212 -16.46 -1.74 -4.51
C THR A 212 -17.06 -2.36 -3.24
N MET A 213 -17.11 -3.68 -3.23
CA MET A 213 -17.46 -4.50 -2.08
C MET A 213 -16.20 -5.13 -1.48
N LEU A 214 -16.01 -5.03 -0.16
CA LEU A 214 -14.89 -5.62 0.57
C LEU A 214 -15.37 -6.52 1.72
N PRO A 215 -15.16 -7.85 1.67
CA PRO A 215 -14.71 -8.60 0.52
C PRO A 215 -15.71 -8.49 -0.65
N THR A 216 -15.24 -8.77 -1.87
CA THR A 216 -16.10 -8.70 -3.07
C THR A 216 -17.27 -9.70 -3.03
N SER A 217 -17.15 -10.75 -2.22
CA SER A 217 -18.26 -11.62 -1.83
C SER A 217 -17.97 -12.24 -0.47
N ILE A 218 -19.01 -12.46 0.34
CA ILE A 218 -18.90 -13.17 1.62
C ILE A 218 -18.42 -14.63 1.45
N SER A 219 -18.56 -15.21 0.25
CA SER A 219 -18.02 -16.54 -0.07
C SER A 219 -16.50 -16.64 0.04
N LYS A 220 -15.77 -15.50 0.01
CA LYS A 220 -14.32 -15.47 0.19
C LYS A 220 -13.89 -15.74 1.63
N CYS A 221 -14.79 -15.58 2.59
CA CYS A 221 -14.56 -15.88 4.01
C CYS A 221 -14.64 -17.39 4.29
N ASN A 222 -13.78 -18.19 3.66
CA ASN A 222 -13.65 -19.60 4.03
C ASN A 222 -12.90 -19.72 5.37
N SER A 223 -13.36 -20.64 6.22
CA SER A 223 -12.93 -20.82 7.61
C SER A 223 -11.46 -21.22 7.80
N SER A 224 -10.71 -21.43 6.72
CA SER A 224 -9.28 -21.78 6.74
C SER A 224 -8.33 -20.58 6.60
N LYS A 225 -8.83 -19.38 6.32
CA LYS A 225 -8.02 -18.17 6.04
C LYS A 225 -8.03 -17.11 7.15
N TRP A 226 -8.50 -17.43 8.35
CA TRP A 226 -8.52 -16.48 9.46
C TRP A 226 -7.08 -16.09 9.85
N GLY A 227 -6.71 -14.83 9.62
CA GLY A 227 -5.36 -14.30 9.86
C GLY A 227 -4.98 -13.18 8.87
N GLU A 228 -3.68 -12.91 8.73
CA GLU A 228 -3.15 -11.86 7.84
C GLU A 228 -3.58 -12.03 6.36
N GLU A 229 -3.79 -13.26 5.90
CA GLU A 229 -4.26 -13.52 4.53
C GLU A 229 -5.73 -13.13 4.32
N GLY A 230 -6.59 -13.33 5.33
CA GLY A 230 -7.99 -12.92 5.27
C GLY A 230 -8.18 -11.40 5.30
N LEU A 231 -7.30 -10.68 5.99
CA LEU A 231 -7.30 -9.20 6.02
C LEU A 231 -7.08 -8.57 4.63
N LEU A 232 -6.44 -9.30 3.72
CA LEU A 232 -6.17 -8.77 2.40
C LEU A 232 -7.42 -8.74 1.49
N ASP A 233 -8.43 -9.55 1.81
CA ASP A 233 -9.74 -9.47 1.13
C ASP A 233 -10.52 -8.18 1.53
N TYR A 234 -10.07 -7.50 2.59
CA TYR A 234 -10.60 -6.20 3.05
C TYR A 234 -9.79 -5.00 2.54
N ALA A 235 -8.98 -5.19 1.50
CA ALA A 235 -8.19 -4.13 0.89
C ALA A 235 -8.73 -3.73 -0.48
N LEU A 236 -8.94 -2.43 -0.68
CA LEU A 236 -9.14 -1.78 -1.96
C LEU A 236 -7.78 -1.34 -2.52
N TYR A 237 -7.49 -1.82 -3.73
CA TYR A 237 -6.32 -1.43 -4.52
C TYR A 237 -6.77 -0.58 -5.71
N ILE A 238 -6.34 0.67 -5.76
CA ILE A 238 -6.60 1.58 -6.88
C ILE A 238 -5.29 1.78 -7.63
N GLN A 239 -5.25 1.33 -8.88
CA GLN A 239 -4.07 1.52 -9.73
C GLN A 239 -3.91 2.99 -10.11
N SER A 240 -2.67 3.43 -10.31
CA SER A 240 -2.33 4.79 -10.78
C SER A 240 -3.19 5.26 -11.97
N SER A 241 -3.43 4.40 -12.97
CA SER A 241 -4.28 4.75 -14.12
C SER A 241 -5.72 5.08 -13.74
N GLU A 242 -6.32 4.29 -12.83
CA GLU A 242 -7.69 4.52 -12.36
C GLU A 242 -7.75 5.75 -11.44
N LEU A 243 -6.75 5.90 -10.57
CA LEU A 243 -6.59 7.05 -9.70
C LEU A 243 -6.49 8.37 -10.49
N THR A 244 -5.70 8.35 -11.57
CA THR A 244 -5.53 9.48 -12.51
C THR A 244 -6.83 9.78 -13.25
N ASN A 245 -7.56 8.74 -13.71
CA ASN A 245 -8.85 8.90 -14.36
C ASN A 245 -9.88 9.56 -13.43
N LEU A 246 -10.01 9.07 -12.20
CA LEU A 246 -10.91 9.63 -11.18
C LEU A 246 -10.56 11.09 -10.86
N LYS A 247 -9.26 11.39 -10.69
CA LYS A 247 -8.79 12.76 -10.42
C LYS A 247 -9.09 13.70 -11.59
N SER A 248 -8.80 13.27 -12.82
CA SER A 248 -9.03 14.09 -14.01
C SER A 248 -10.52 14.37 -14.29
N ASP A 249 -11.42 13.39 -14.09
CA ASP A 249 -12.87 13.60 -14.21
C ASP A 249 -13.38 14.60 -13.16
N ALA A 250 -12.96 14.43 -11.90
CA ALA A 250 -13.34 15.32 -10.82
C ALA A 250 -12.86 16.76 -11.07
N ILE A 251 -11.61 16.97 -11.47
CA ILE A 251 -11.06 18.29 -11.83
C ILE A 251 -11.85 18.90 -12.98
N ARG A 252 -12.12 18.13 -14.03
CA ARG A 252 -12.86 18.61 -15.21
C ARG A 252 -14.25 19.11 -14.82
N ARG A 253 -14.95 18.40 -13.95
CA ARG A 253 -16.32 18.74 -13.52
C ARG A 253 -16.37 19.86 -12.50
N THR A 254 -15.35 19.96 -11.65
CA THR A 254 -15.24 21.02 -10.62
C THR A 254 -14.49 22.26 -11.10
N ARG A 255 -14.09 22.36 -12.38
CA ARG A 255 -13.34 23.49 -12.97
C ARG A 255 -13.94 24.89 -12.73
N HIS A 256 -15.24 24.96 -12.48
CA HIS A 256 -15.97 26.21 -12.25
C HIS A 256 -15.89 26.68 -10.80
N MET A 257 -15.39 25.83 -9.90
CA MET A 257 -15.19 26.12 -8.48
C MET A 257 -13.81 26.73 -8.25
N ARG A 258 -13.71 27.59 -7.23
CA ARG A 258 -12.42 28.12 -6.76
C ARG A 258 -11.92 27.24 -5.62
N LEU A 259 -11.05 26.30 -5.95
CA LEU A 259 -10.51 25.32 -5.02
C LEU A 259 -9.00 25.55 -4.81
N LYS A 260 -8.52 25.27 -3.60
CA LYS A 260 -7.09 25.25 -3.27
C LYS A 260 -6.44 23.99 -3.84
N ALA A 261 -5.12 24.03 -4.05
CA ALA A 261 -4.36 22.86 -4.51
C ALA A 261 -4.57 21.63 -3.60
N SER A 262 -4.58 21.82 -2.28
CA SER A 262 -4.84 20.77 -1.29
C SER A 262 -6.26 20.18 -1.35
N GLU A 263 -7.23 20.93 -1.89
CA GLU A 263 -8.61 20.45 -2.08
C GLU A 263 -8.73 19.65 -3.39
N ILE A 264 -7.95 20.02 -4.40
CA ILE A 264 -7.88 19.33 -5.69
C ILE A 264 -7.24 17.94 -5.54
N ASN A 265 -6.21 17.81 -4.70
CA ASN A 265 -5.52 16.56 -4.44
C ASN A 265 -6.21 15.68 -3.39
N ARG A 266 -7.39 16.07 -2.90
CA ARG A 266 -8.06 15.34 -1.83
C ARG A 266 -8.90 14.18 -2.37
N LEU A 267 -8.54 12.96 -1.99
CA LEU A 267 -9.32 11.74 -2.22
C LEU A 267 -10.18 11.47 -0.99
N TYR A 268 -11.50 11.43 -1.18
CA TYR A 268 -12.44 11.01 -0.15
C TYR A 268 -12.75 9.54 -0.34
N ILE A 269 -12.61 8.74 0.72
CA ILE A 269 -13.01 7.33 0.74
C ILE A 269 -14.00 7.15 1.88
N GLY A 270 -15.20 6.71 1.53
CA GLY A 270 -16.26 6.37 2.46
C GLY A 270 -16.46 4.87 2.54
N TYR A 271 -16.76 4.36 3.72
CA TYR A 271 -17.18 2.97 3.87
C TYR A 271 -18.38 2.83 4.80
N ARG A 272 -19.13 1.74 4.65
CA ARG A 272 -20.13 1.27 5.62
C ARG A 272 -20.12 -0.25 5.64
N GLU A 273 -20.40 -0.84 6.79
CA GLU A 273 -20.74 -2.26 6.85
C GLU A 273 -22.14 -2.46 6.26
N LEU A 274 -22.30 -3.55 5.52
CA LEU A 274 -23.56 -3.96 4.92
C LEU A 274 -24.40 -4.73 5.94
N THR A 275 -25.71 -4.47 5.95
CA THR A 275 -26.63 -5.31 6.71
C THR A 275 -26.78 -6.67 6.04
N VAL A 276 -27.36 -7.62 6.76
CA VAL A 276 -27.58 -9.00 6.28
C VAL A 276 -28.38 -9.01 4.97
N GLU A 277 -29.31 -8.07 4.78
CA GLU A 277 -30.11 -7.95 3.56
C GLU A 277 -29.33 -7.37 2.37
N GLU A 278 -28.21 -6.70 2.64
CA GLU A 278 -27.35 -6.05 1.64
C GLU A 278 -26.21 -6.96 1.17
N GLN A 279 -25.86 -8.00 1.93
CA GLN A 279 -24.72 -8.87 1.62
C GLN A 279 -24.82 -9.49 0.22
N ASP A 280 -23.72 -9.41 -0.55
CA ASP A 280 -23.58 -9.87 -1.93
C ASP A 280 -24.63 -9.31 -2.92
N LEU A 281 -25.32 -8.23 -2.55
CA LEU A 281 -26.36 -7.62 -3.38
C LEU A 281 -25.77 -6.87 -4.57
N TYR A 282 -24.60 -6.25 -4.40
CA TYR A 282 -24.01 -5.34 -5.39
C TYR A 282 -22.82 -5.96 -6.12
N ASN A 283 -22.79 -5.77 -7.44
CA ASN A 283 -21.72 -6.23 -8.32
C ASN A 283 -21.66 -5.36 -9.59
N GLU A 284 -20.73 -5.62 -10.50
CA GLU A 284 -20.53 -4.82 -11.72
C GLU A 284 -21.80 -4.68 -12.59
N ILE A 285 -22.70 -5.67 -12.55
CA ILE A 285 -23.96 -5.70 -13.31
C ILE A 285 -25.08 -5.01 -12.52
N ASN A 286 -25.07 -5.13 -11.19
CA ASN A 286 -26.02 -4.53 -10.27
C ASN A 286 -25.31 -3.56 -9.31
N PRO A 287 -24.94 -2.35 -9.77
CA PRO A 287 -24.27 -1.38 -8.92
C PRO A 287 -25.21 -0.88 -7.80
N PRO A 288 -24.65 -0.38 -6.69
CA PRO A 288 -25.46 0.25 -5.64
C PRO A 288 -26.27 1.41 -6.23
N PRO A 289 -27.59 1.46 -6.01
CA PRO A 289 -28.44 2.48 -6.60
C PRO A 289 -28.18 3.85 -5.98
N ILE A 290 -28.43 4.91 -6.77
CA ILE A 290 -28.49 6.29 -6.30
C ILE A 290 -29.91 6.80 -6.60
N PRO A 291 -30.70 7.23 -5.60
CA PRO A 291 -30.41 7.26 -4.17
C PRO A 291 -30.19 5.89 -3.55
N TYR A 292 -29.24 5.82 -2.63
CA TYR A 292 -28.94 4.64 -1.85
C TYR A 292 -30.05 4.37 -0.84
N ARG A 293 -30.50 3.11 -0.79
CA ARG A 293 -31.76 2.75 -0.12
C ARG A 293 -31.63 2.53 1.37
N PHE A 294 -30.45 2.19 1.85
CA PHE A 294 -30.25 1.81 3.24
C PHE A 294 -29.80 3.01 4.08
N THR A 295 -30.71 3.46 4.94
CA THR A 295 -30.53 4.61 5.83
C THR A 295 -30.30 4.22 7.28
N ASN A 296 -30.13 2.92 7.55
CA ASN A 296 -29.81 2.41 8.89
C ASN A 296 -28.58 3.15 9.45
N GLN A 297 -28.62 3.47 10.73
CA GLN A 297 -27.49 4.08 11.42
C GLN A 297 -26.31 3.11 11.39
N ILE A 298 -25.13 3.63 11.05
CA ILE A 298 -23.89 2.88 11.15
C ILE A 298 -23.60 2.67 12.64
N ASN A 299 -23.48 1.41 13.05
CA ASN A 299 -23.25 1.00 14.44
C ASN A 299 -21.90 0.28 14.62
N THR A 300 -21.23 -0.04 13.52
CA THR A 300 -19.92 -0.70 13.50
C THR A 300 -18.90 0.15 12.76
N THR A 301 -17.67 0.09 13.24
CA THR A 301 -16.50 0.74 12.62
C THR A 301 -15.44 -0.31 12.34
N ALA A 302 -14.44 0.06 11.55
CA ALA A 302 -13.26 -0.74 11.29
C ALA A 302 -12.03 0.16 11.44
N ARG A 303 -10.89 -0.40 11.84
CA ARG A 303 -9.62 0.31 11.76
C ARG A 303 -9.24 0.47 10.29
N VAL A 304 -8.62 1.59 9.94
CA VAL A 304 -8.27 1.92 8.56
C VAL A 304 -6.76 2.06 8.43
N PHE A 305 -6.18 1.31 7.50
CA PHE A 305 -4.80 1.45 7.08
C PHE A 305 -4.75 1.97 5.64
N VAL A 306 -3.84 2.90 5.37
CA VAL A 306 -3.64 3.49 4.04
C VAL A 306 -2.18 3.49 3.67
N SER A 307 -1.88 3.13 2.42
CA SER A 307 -0.55 3.28 1.86
C SER A 307 -0.60 3.71 0.39
N GLN A 308 0.46 4.39 -0.05
CA GLN A 308 0.64 4.85 -1.43
C GLN A 308 1.96 4.29 -1.97
N PRO A 309 2.00 2.99 -2.33
CA PRO A 309 3.22 2.35 -2.78
C PRO A 309 3.62 2.87 -4.17
N SER A 310 4.91 3.19 -4.31
CA SER A 310 5.55 3.59 -5.55
C SER A 310 6.79 2.72 -5.80
N CYS A 311 7.17 2.58 -7.07
CA CYS A 311 8.43 1.93 -7.44
C CYS A 311 9.27 2.88 -8.26
N VAL A 312 10.55 2.89 -7.90
CA VAL A 312 11.53 3.90 -8.23
C VAL A 312 12.89 3.23 -8.25
N TYR A 313 13.73 3.61 -9.20
CA TYR A 313 15.10 3.14 -9.30
C TYR A 313 16.04 4.30 -9.64
N LEU A 314 17.32 4.09 -9.42
CA LEU A 314 18.39 5.01 -9.80
C LEU A 314 19.43 4.23 -10.60
N HIS A 315 19.81 4.68 -11.80
CA HIS A 315 20.96 4.07 -12.49
C HIS A 315 22.27 4.61 -11.92
N SER A 316 23.34 3.83 -12.06
CA SER A 316 24.67 4.28 -11.69
C SER A 316 25.01 5.58 -12.44
N ARG A 317 25.34 6.63 -11.67
CA ARG A 317 25.68 8.00 -12.10
C ARG A 317 24.50 8.93 -12.39
N ASP A 318 23.27 8.47 -12.23
CA ASP A 318 22.13 9.38 -12.22
C ASP A 318 22.09 10.14 -10.89
N ASP A 319 21.56 11.36 -10.94
CA ASP A 319 21.35 12.24 -9.78
C ASP A 319 19.88 12.36 -9.37
N HIS A 320 18.97 11.73 -10.11
CA HIS A 320 17.53 11.77 -9.90
C HIS A 320 16.89 10.38 -10.07
N TRP A 321 15.91 10.10 -9.21
CA TRP A 321 15.15 8.86 -9.26
C TRP A 321 14.26 8.79 -10.51
N GLN A 322 14.12 7.58 -11.02
CA GLN A 322 13.34 7.25 -12.21
C GLN A 322 12.23 6.24 -11.85
N THR A 323 11.07 6.39 -12.48
CA THR A 323 9.91 5.48 -12.32
C THR A 323 9.69 4.61 -13.56
N ASN A 324 10.29 4.97 -14.70
CA ASN A 324 10.03 4.39 -16.02
C ASN A 324 10.54 2.95 -16.14
N GLY A 325 9.63 1.98 -16.24
CA GLY A 325 10.00 0.57 -16.38
C GLY A 325 10.03 -0.19 -15.04
N CYS A 326 9.74 0.48 -13.92
CA CYS A 326 9.28 -0.21 -12.72
C CYS A 326 7.75 -0.20 -12.64
N GLN A 327 7.18 -1.30 -12.16
CA GLN A 327 5.75 -1.43 -11.91
C GLN A 327 5.53 -1.93 -10.49
N VAL A 328 4.81 -1.14 -9.70
CA VAL A 328 4.22 -1.63 -8.46
C VAL A 328 3.10 -2.57 -8.87
N ASN A 329 3.08 -3.76 -8.28
CA ASN A 329 1.96 -4.66 -8.42
C ASN A 329 1.44 -4.98 -7.02
N CYS A 330 0.60 -4.10 -6.52
CA CYS A 330 -0.20 -4.35 -5.33
C CYS A 330 -1.32 -5.32 -5.69
N SER A 331 -0.95 -6.59 -5.84
CA SER A 331 -1.90 -7.65 -6.13
C SER A 331 -2.02 -8.62 -4.97
N LEU A 332 -3.27 -8.86 -4.59
CA LEU A 332 -3.79 -10.23 -4.56
C LEU A 332 -4.62 -10.45 -5.83
N ARG A 333 -3.92 -10.70 -6.92
CA ARG A 333 -4.49 -11.40 -8.06
C ARG A 333 -4.53 -12.87 -7.64
N VAL A 334 -5.63 -13.30 -7.06
CA VAL A 334 -6.09 -14.66 -7.33
C VAL A 334 -6.80 -14.57 -8.67
N VAL A 335 -6.03 -14.74 -9.74
CA VAL A 335 -6.60 -14.98 -11.08
C VAL A 335 -6.99 -16.45 -11.11
N ASN A 336 -8.29 -16.64 -11.35
CA ASN A 336 -9.06 -17.87 -11.62
C ASN A 336 -9.33 -18.81 -10.45
#